data_AF-A0A918NE31-F1
#
_entry.id   AF-A0A918NE31-F1
#
_cell.length_a   1.000
_cell.length_b   1.000
_cell.length_c   1.000
_cell.angle_alpha   90.00
_cell.angle_beta   90.00
_cell.angle_gamma   90.00
#
_symmetry.space_group_name_H-M   'P 1'
#
loop_
_entity.id
_entity.type
_entity.pdbx_description
1 polymer ?
#
loop_
_entity_poly.entity_id
_entity_poly.type
_entity_poly.pdbx_seq_one_letter_code
_entity_poly.pdbx_strand_id
1 'polypeptide(L)'
;MTDQANRPTVTKIGVITAILAFALPFLADRWIVAAMSDVKASGIGTVIGMAVYTAAPFLLLDSAMRPRRRVRLALWAGLALTTIVWLAFAQTGRAAQTDPAAGNAHVGFFMLTMIWPALSVVLMGVAAKVGEPSHDA
;
A
#
# COMPACT_ATOMS: atom_id res chain seq x y z
N MET A 1 -37.40 2.76 18.01
CA MET A 1 -36.54 2.34 16.89
C MET A 1 -35.39 3.31 16.84
N THR A 2 -34.20 2.88 17.26
CA THR A 2 -33.03 3.75 17.39
C THR A 2 -32.48 4.08 16.02
N ASP A 3 -32.26 5.36 15.75
CA ASP A 3 -31.54 5.88 14.59
C ASP A 3 -30.15 5.22 14.50
N GLN A 4 -30.06 4.09 13.80
CA GLN A 4 -28.82 3.68 13.16
C GLN A 4 -28.61 4.64 11.99
N ALA A 5 -28.15 5.85 12.30
CA ALA A 5 -27.60 6.75 11.31
C ALA A 5 -26.63 5.95 10.43
N ASN A 6 -26.88 5.94 9.11
CA ASN A 6 -26.06 5.35 8.06
C ASN A 6 -24.59 5.78 8.22
N ARG A 7 -23.84 5.10 9.10
CA ARG A 7 -22.41 5.36 9.27
C ARG A 7 -21.73 4.79 8.03
N PRO A 8 -20.98 5.61 7.28
CA PRO A 8 -20.31 5.13 6.09
C PRO A 8 -19.35 4.00 6.49
N THR A 9 -19.48 2.87 5.81
CA THR A 9 -18.66 1.66 6.05
C THR A 9 -17.19 1.93 5.80
N VAL A 10 -16.85 2.94 4.98
CA VAL A 10 -15.48 3.41 4.73
C VAL A 10 -15.46 4.93 4.88
N THR A 11 -14.48 5.45 5.61
CA THR A 11 -14.27 6.89 5.80
C THR A 11 -13.61 7.52 4.59
N LYS A 12 -13.75 8.85 4.45
CA LYS A 12 -13.04 9.62 3.41
C LYS A 12 -11.54 9.42 3.47
N ILE A 13 -10.97 9.25 4.67
CA ILE A 13 -9.52 9.06 4.84
C ILE A 13 -9.09 7.69 4.30
N GLY A 14 -9.83 6.62 4.62
CA GLY A 14 -9.58 5.29 4.06
C GLY A 14 -9.66 5.27 2.53
N VAL A 15 -10.64 5.99 1.96
CA VAL A 15 -10.74 6.15 0.50
C VAL A 15 -9.53 6.89 -0.07
N ILE A 16 -9.13 8.02 0.52
CA ILE A 16 -7.98 8.80 0.05
C ILE A 16 -6.69 7.99 0.11
N THR A 17 -6.40 7.33 1.24
CA THR A 17 -5.18 6.53 1.38
C THR A 17 -5.18 5.32 0.45
N ALA A 18 -6.33 4.69 0.22
CA ALA A 18 -6.47 3.62 -0.76
C ALA A 18 -6.22 4.09 -2.20
N ILE A 19 -6.77 5.25 -2.61
CA ILE A 19 -6.54 5.81 -3.95
C ILE A 19 -5.05 6.13 -4.15
N LEU A 20 -4.40 6.72 -3.14
CA LEU A 20 -2.98 7.02 -3.21
C LEU A 20 -2.15 5.74 -3.31
N ALA A 21 -2.47 4.72 -2.51
CA ALA A 21 -1.81 3.41 -2.57
C ALA A 21 -2.04 2.70 -3.92
N PHE A 22 -3.26 2.82 -4.48
CA PHE A 22 -3.62 2.29 -5.80
C PHE A 22 -2.79 2.91 -6.93
N ALA A 23 -2.42 4.18 -6.82
CA ALA A 23 -1.64 4.86 -7.86
C ALA A 23 -0.16 4.41 -7.90
N LEU A 24 0.40 3.93 -6.78
CA LEU A 24 1.83 3.63 -6.65
C LEU A 24 2.36 2.62 -7.69
N PRO A 25 1.67 1.50 -7.99
CA PRO A 25 2.19 0.54 -8.96
C PRO A 25 2.25 1.08 -10.38
N PHE A 26 1.30 1.94 -10.75
CA PHE A 26 1.34 2.63 -12.06
C PHE A 26 2.50 3.62 -12.13
N LEU A 27 2.74 4.38 -11.06
CA LEU A 27 3.86 5.31 -11.00
C LEU A 27 5.20 4.56 -11.07
N ALA A 28 5.32 3.45 -10.34
CA ALA A 28 6.52 2.61 -10.36
C ALA A 28 6.77 1.99 -11.74
N ASP A 29 5.74 1.42 -12.37
CA ASP A 29 5.83 0.86 -13.73
C ASP A 29 6.30 1.93 -14.73
N ARG A 30 5.65 3.10 -14.75
CA ARG A 30 6.05 4.21 -15.64
C ARG A 30 7.47 4.68 -15.39
N TRP A 31 7.90 4.74 -14.13
CA TRP A 31 9.26 5.14 -13.77
C TRP A 31 10.32 4.13 -14.24
N ILE A 32 10.04 2.83 -14.13
CA ILE A 32 10.94 1.76 -14.60
C ILE A 32 10.99 1.74 -16.12
N VAL A 33 9.83 1.75 -16.79
CA VAL A 33 9.72 1.70 -18.26
C VAL A 33 10.42 2.88 -18.92
N ALA A 34 10.34 4.08 -18.33
CA ALA A 34 11.04 5.26 -18.83
C ALA A 34 12.58 5.11 -18.86
N ALA A 35 13.14 4.13 -18.16
CA ALA A 35 14.57 3.84 -18.15
C ALA A 35 14.97 2.66 -19.04
N MET A 36 14.02 1.96 -19.66
CA MET A 36 14.29 0.84 -20.55
C MET A 36 14.62 1.33 -21.96
N SER A 37 15.64 0.72 -22.60
CA SER A 37 15.96 0.95 -24.01
C SER A 37 14.92 0.35 -24.96
N ASP A 38 14.38 -0.81 -24.58
CA ASP A 38 13.32 -1.51 -25.30
C ASP A 38 12.07 -1.58 -24.44
N VAL A 39 10.95 -1.03 -24.93
CA VAL A 39 9.67 -1.09 -24.24
C VAL A 39 9.14 -2.52 -24.33
N LYS A 40 9.31 -3.30 -23.25
CA LYS A 40 8.55 -4.54 -23.09
C LYS A 40 7.10 -4.17 -22.83
N ALA A 41 6.19 -4.69 -23.66
CA ALA A 41 4.77 -4.60 -23.39
C ALA A 41 4.44 -5.40 -22.11
N SER A 42 4.56 -4.77 -20.94
CA SER A 42 3.98 -5.30 -19.72
C SER A 42 2.45 -5.20 -19.85
N GLY A 43 1.75 -6.31 -19.61
CA GLY A 43 0.29 -6.32 -19.72
C GLY A 43 -0.32 -5.39 -18.67
N ILE A 44 -1.11 -4.39 -19.08
CA ILE A 44 -1.79 -3.44 -18.18
C ILE A 44 -2.57 -4.16 -17.05
N GLY A 45 -3.08 -5.36 -17.32
CA GLY A 45 -3.80 -6.18 -16.34
C GLY A 45 -2.99 -6.57 -15.10
N THR A 46 -1.68 -6.82 -15.21
CA THR A 46 -0.86 -7.18 -14.04
C THR A 46 -0.63 -5.98 -13.12
N VAL A 47 -0.49 -4.78 -13.69
CA VAL A 47 -0.34 -3.53 -12.94
C VAL A 47 -1.65 -3.18 -12.20
N ILE A 48 -2.80 -3.35 -12.86
CA ILE A 48 -4.12 -3.16 -12.21
C ILE A 48 -4.28 -4.13 -11.03
N GLY A 49 -3.92 -5.42 -11.21
CA GLY A 49 -3.95 -6.40 -10.13
C GLY A 49 -3.11 -5.99 -8.93
N MET A 50 -1.86 -5.57 -9.17
CA MET A 50 -0.97 -5.03 -8.14
C MET A 50 -1.54 -3.79 -7.45
N ALA A 51 -2.17 -2.88 -8.20
CA ALA A 51 -2.78 -1.65 -7.67
C ALA A 51 -3.94 -1.94 -6.74
N VAL A 52 -4.87 -2.81 -7.15
CA VAL A 52 -5.99 -3.24 -6.30
C VAL A 52 -5.45 -3.92 -5.04
N TYR A 53 -4.48 -4.82 -5.21
CA TYR A 53 -3.90 -5.58 -4.11
C TYR A 53 -3.16 -4.68 -3.11
N THR A 54 -2.47 -3.64 -3.59
CA THR A 54 -1.78 -2.63 -2.75
C THR A 54 -2.76 -1.74 -1.99
N ALA A 55 -3.91 -1.41 -2.59
CA ALA A 55 -4.92 -0.53 -2.00
C ALA A 55 -5.85 -1.24 -1.01
N ALA A 56 -6.10 -2.54 -1.20
CA ALA A 56 -7.06 -3.32 -0.41
C ALA A 56 -6.86 -3.23 1.12
N PRO A 57 -5.62 -3.31 1.67
CA PRO A 57 -5.39 -3.15 3.11
C PRO A 57 -5.98 -1.88 3.71
N PHE A 58 -5.93 -0.75 2.99
CA PHE A 58 -6.39 0.55 3.48
C PHE A 58 -7.91 0.60 3.58
N LEU A 59 -8.62 0.07 2.58
CA LEU A 59 -10.08 -0.02 2.58
C LEU A 59 -10.57 -1.02 3.63
N LEU A 60 -9.96 -2.20 3.69
CA LEU A 60 -10.34 -3.25 4.62
C LEU A 60 -10.15 -2.81 6.06
N LEU A 61 -8.99 -2.21 6.38
CA LEU A 61 -8.69 -1.79 7.75
C LEU A 61 -9.55 -0.61 8.20
N ASP A 62 -9.78 0.37 7.33
CA ASP A 62 -10.67 1.49 7.64
C ASP A 62 -12.13 1.03 7.81
N SER A 63 -12.56 -0.01 7.07
CA SER A 63 -13.90 -0.58 7.21
C SER A 63 -14.09 -1.46 8.45
N ALA A 64 -13.04 -2.19 8.84
CA ALA A 64 -13.09 -3.11 9.97
C ALA A 64 -12.96 -2.39 11.32
N MET A 65 -12.39 -1.18 11.33
CA MET A 65 -12.08 -0.45 12.56
C MET A 65 -13.01 0.75 12.78
N ARG A 66 -13.35 1.02 14.04
CA ARG A 66 -14.13 2.23 14.38
C ARG A 66 -13.31 3.48 14.04
N PRO A 67 -13.93 4.52 13.44
CA PRO A 67 -13.24 5.74 13.04
C PRO A 67 -12.70 6.52 14.25
N ARG A 68 -11.45 6.25 14.61
CA ARG A 68 -10.71 6.88 15.70
C ARG A 68 -9.47 7.58 15.16
N ARG A 69 -8.94 8.57 15.89
CA ARG A 69 -7.71 9.30 15.51
C ARG A 69 -6.53 8.36 15.23
N ARG A 70 -6.39 7.27 16.00
CA ARG A 70 -5.31 6.28 15.83
C ARG A 70 -5.40 5.47 14.56
N VAL A 71 -6.60 5.04 14.15
CA VAL A 71 -6.81 4.35 12.87
C VAL A 71 -6.38 5.25 11.70
N ARG A 72 -6.74 6.55 11.76
CA ARG A 72 -6.29 7.52 10.76
C ARG A 72 -4.76 7.65 10.71
N LEU A 73 -4.11 7.72 11.87
CA LEU A 73 -2.63 7.74 11.94
C LEU A 73 -2.02 6.46 11.39
N ALA A 74 -2.59 5.30 11.71
CA ALA A 74 -2.14 4.01 11.20
C ALA A 74 -2.27 3.94 9.66
N LEU A 75 -3.37 4.42 9.09
CA LEU A 75 -3.56 4.50 7.64
C LEU A 75 -2.52 5.41 6.99
N TRP A 76 -2.23 6.58 7.56
CA TRP A 76 -1.20 7.48 7.03
C TRP A 76 0.21 6.93 7.16
N ALA A 77 0.54 6.32 8.31
CA ALA A 77 1.84 5.68 8.51
C ALA A 77 2.03 4.48 7.58
N GLY A 78 0.99 3.65 7.42
CA GLY A 78 0.96 2.54 6.47
C GLY A 78 1.13 3.02 5.03
N LEU A 79 0.51 4.14 4.66
CA LEU A 79 0.67 4.73 3.34
C LEU A 79 2.11 5.22 3.14
N ALA A 80 2.68 5.95 4.10
CA ALA A 80 4.06 6.42 4.01
C ALA A 80 5.06 5.27 3.83
N LEU A 81 4.90 4.20 4.61
CA LEU A 81 5.75 3.01 4.51
C LEU A 81 5.56 2.29 3.18
N THR A 82 4.31 2.18 2.70
CA THR A 82 3.99 1.59 1.39
C THR A 82 4.64 2.40 0.26
N THR A 83 4.59 3.72 0.32
CA THR A 83 5.26 4.61 -0.64
C THR A 83 6.77 4.38 -0.65
N ILE A 84 7.42 4.23 0.50
CA ILE A 84 8.85 3.93 0.59
C ILE A 84 9.19 2.60 -0.10
N VAL A 85 8.40 1.54 0.15
CA VAL A 85 8.60 0.23 -0.49
C VAL A 85 8.47 0.32 -2.01
N TRP A 86 7.43 1.00 -2.50
CA TRP A 86 7.22 1.18 -3.94
C TRP A 86 8.28 2.07 -4.60
N LEU A 87 8.77 3.10 -3.91
CA LEU A 87 9.89 3.93 -4.38
C LEU A 87 11.18 3.11 -4.49
N ALA A 88 11.50 2.31 -3.47
CA ALA A 88 12.68 1.45 -3.48
C ALA A 88 12.58 0.39 -4.61
N PHE A 89 11.40 -0.20 -4.80
CA PHE A 89 11.12 -1.10 -5.92
C PHE A 89 11.33 -0.41 -7.28
N ALA A 90 10.77 0.78 -7.48
CA ALA A 90 10.90 1.54 -8.72
C ALA A 90 12.36 1.96 -8.99
N GLN A 91 13.07 2.42 -7.97
CA GLN A 91 14.47 2.86 -8.08
C GLN A 91 15.38 1.69 -8.43
N THR A 92 15.23 0.55 -7.75
CA THR A 92 16.02 -0.66 -8.05
C THR A 92 15.69 -1.22 -9.43
N GLY A 93 14.42 -1.17 -9.87
CA GLY A 93 14.02 -1.63 -11.22
C GLY A 93 14.61 -0.77 -12.34
N ARG A 94 14.72 0.54 -12.10
CA ARG A 94 15.43 1.46 -13.00
C ARG A 94 16.94 1.17 -13.03
N ALA A 95 17.57 1.02 -11.86
CA ALA A 95 19.01 0.75 -11.79
C ALA A 95 19.39 -0.63 -12.37
N ALA A 96 18.49 -1.62 -12.28
CA ALA A 96 18.66 -2.96 -12.83
C ALA A 96 18.86 -2.98 -14.36
N GLN A 97 18.53 -1.91 -15.08
CA GLN A 97 18.78 -1.81 -16.52
C GLN A 97 20.27 -1.70 -16.86
N THR A 98 21.09 -1.27 -15.90
CA THR A 98 22.52 -1.02 -16.09
C THR A 98 23.43 -1.74 -15.10
N ASP A 99 22.89 -2.25 -13.98
CA ASP A 99 23.66 -2.90 -12.92
C ASP A 99 23.03 -4.25 -12.49
N PRO A 100 23.76 -5.38 -12.62
CA PRO A 100 23.31 -6.69 -12.14
C PRO A 100 23.01 -6.76 -10.64
N ALA A 101 23.75 -6.03 -9.79
CA ALA A 101 23.52 -6.03 -8.35
C ALA A 101 22.16 -5.39 -8.01
N ALA A 102 21.82 -4.29 -8.67
CA ALA A 102 20.50 -3.68 -8.59
C ALA A 102 19.39 -4.61 -9.10
N GLY A 103 19.68 -5.47 -10.10
CA GLY A 103 18.78 -6.52 -10.57
C GLY A 103 18.36 -7.50 -9.47
N ASN A 104 19.31 -7.99 -8.68
CA ASN A 104 19.02 -8.88 -7.54
C ASN A 104 18.19 -8.16 -6.47
N ALA A 105 18.52 -6.90 -6.16
CA ALA A 105 17.75 -6.09 -5.22
C ALA A 105 16.30 -5.88 -5.72
N HIS A 106 16.12 -5.63 -7.02
CA HIS A 106 14.79 -5.45 -7.62
C HIS A 106 13.92 -6.71 -7.49
N VAL A 107 14.49 -7.90 -7.71
CA VAL A 107 13.78 -9.17 -7.47
C VAL A 107 13.37 -9.31 -6.00
N GLY A 108 14.25 -8.94 -5.06
CA GLY A 108 13.92 -8.94 -3.63
C GLY A 108 12.76 -7.99 -3.30
N PHE A 109 12.78 -6.77 -3.84
CA PHE A 109 11.68 -5.81 -3.67
C PHE A 109 10.39 -6.27 -4.35
N PHE A 110 10.47 -6.93 -5.51
CA PHE A 110 9.30 -7.54 -6.14
C PHE A 110 8.65 -8.57 -5.21
N MET A 111 9.43 -9.49 -4.65
CA MET A 111 8.93 -10.47 -3.68
C MET A 111 8.31 -9.78 -2.46
N LEU A 112 8.95 -8.72 -1.95
CA LEU A 112 8.41 -7.93 -0.85
C LEU A 112 7.05 -7.32 -1.21
N THR A 113 6.88 -6.73 -2.40
CA THR A 113 5.59 -6.16 -2.84
C THR A 113 4.47 -7.20 -2.90
N MET A 114 4.78 -8.48 -3.14
CA MET A 114 3.77 -9.56 -3.16
C MET A 114 3.23 -9.90 -1.77
N ILE A 115 4.06 -9.82 -0.73
CA ILE A 115 3.64 -10.08 0.66
C ILE A 115 3.26 -8.79 1.40
N TRP A 116 3.61 -7.63 0.85
CA TRP A 116 3.47 -6.32 1.48
C TRP A 116 2.04 -6.03 1.97
N PRO A 117 0.97 -6.32 1.21
CA PRO A 117 -0.39 -6.05 1.67
C PRO A 117 -0.76 -6.81 2.95
N ALA A 118 -0.30 -8.05 3.12
CA ALA A 118 -0.50 -8.77 4.37
C ALA A 118 0.28 -8.13 5.52
N LEU A 119 1.54 -7.74 5.29
CA LEU A 119 2.36 -7.06 6.28
C LEU A 119 1.75 -5.71 6.68
N SER A 120 1.23 -4.93 5.72
CA SER A 120 0.65 -3.62 5.98
C SER A 120 -0.62 -3.72 6.83
N VAL A 121 -1.48 -4.73 6.61
CA VAL A 121 -2.63 -4.99 7.49
C VAL A 121 -2.18 -5.27 8.93
N VAL A 122 -1.17 -6.11 9.13
CA VAL A 122 -0.65 -6.43 10.47
C VAL A 122 -0.07 -5.18 11.13
N LEU A 123 0.80 -4.45 10.43
CA LEU A 123 1.46 -3.26 10.96
C LEU A 123 0.46 -2.15 11.32
N MET A 124 -0.47 -1.85 10.41
CA MET A 124 -1.52 -0.86 10.65
C MET A 124 -2.47 -1.33 11.77
N GLY A 125 -2.79 -2.63 11.82
CA GLY A 125 -3.65 -3.20 12.85
C GLY A 125 -3.04 -3.11 14.25
N VAL A 126 -1.74 -3.43 14.37
CA VAL A 126 -0.98 -3.27 15.62
C VAL A 126 -0.89 -1.78 15.97
N ALA A 127 -0.50 -0.91 15.04
CA ALA A 127 -0.39 0.53 15.28
C ALA A 127 -1.72 1.18 15.73
N ALA A 128 -2.86 0.68 15.22
CA ALA A 128 -4.16 1.16 15.62
C ALA A 128 -4.57 0.72 17.03
N LYS A 129 -4.06 -0.43 17.52
CA LYS A 129 -4.37 -1.01 18.83
C LYS A 129 -3.39 -0.61 19.95
N VAL A 130 -2.14 -0.35 19.64
CA VAL A 130 -1.12 0.01 20.65
C VAL A 130 -1.55 1.28 21.40
N GLY A 131 -1.67 1.15 22.73
CA GLY A 131 -2.02 2.23 23.64
C GLY A 131 -3.51 2.36 23.94
N GLU A 132 -4.38 1.42 23.58
CA GLU A 132 -5.71 1.35 24.23
C GLU A 132 -5.47 1.24 25.74
N PRO A 133 -5.88 2.23 26.56
CA PRO A 133 -5.93 1.98 27.99
C PRO A 133 -6.85 0.78 28.15
N SER A 134 -6.36 -0.26 28.80
CA SER A 134 -7.16 -1.37 29.28
C SER A 134 -8.26 -0.79 30.15
N HIS A 135 -9.41 -0.47 29.55
CA HIS A 135 -10.59 -0.03 30.27
C HIS A 135 -11.47 -1.22 30.61
N ASP A 136 -10.83 -2.39 30.76
CA ASP A 136 -11.36 -3.68 31.19
C ASP A 136 -10.26 -4.39 32.00
N ALA A 137 -9.98 -3.89 33.19
CA ALA A 137 -9.35 -4.61 34.31
C ALA A 137 -9.87 -4.02 35.62
#